data_AF-A0A1J3GTC1-F1
#
_entry.id   AF-A0A1J3GTC1-F1
#
_cell.length_a   1.000
_cell.length_b   1.000
_cell.length_c   1.000
_cell.angle_alpha   90.00
_cell.angle_beta   90.00
_cell.angle_gamma   90.00
#
_symmetry.space_group_name_H-M   'P 1'
#
loop_
_entity.id
_entity.type
_entity.pdbx_description
1 polymer ?
#
loop_
_entity_poly.entity_id
_entity_poly.type
_entity_poly.pdbx_seq_one_letter_code
_entity_poly.pdbx_strand_id
1 'polypeptide(L)'
;KTRSWYALGYDKSSNSHKILRFREYHSSGVSGDFTIYDLGSSWRDLDITPRDWRVEHIHSGVSVNGNAYWLATEDETGLDEFGKTFLVGFDFTRETFGPRLPLPFQHLPRDTVSLSAVRGGKLAAMFQPWDSLGVKIWVTNKIEPDALSWESKVFLSVSLKQSIHHMFQFMVTGGSFFIEEEMKVAVFFDEEFAPRSKKPIFNLAYIIGVDGSIKRVDLGESARRGFPPLACSYLPSLIQPN
;
A
#
# COMPACT_ATOMS: atom_id res chain seq x y z
N LYS A 1 20.32 -1.32 10.59
CA LYS A 1 19.82 0.08 10.56
C LYS A 1 18.38 0.03 11.03
N THR A 2 17.95 0.87 11.98
CA THR A 2 16.54 0.97 12.37
C THR A 2 15.78 1.76 11.31
N ARG A 3 14.65 1.21 10.81
CA ARG A 3 13.74 1.93 9.91
C ARG A 3 12.54 2.40 10.72
N SER A 4 12.15 3.66 10.51
CA SER A 4 10.92 4.22 11.08
C SER A 4 9.87 4.34 9.99
N TRP A 5 8.66 3.95 10.36
CA TRP A 5 7.45 4.10 9.57
C TRP A 5 6.64 5.23 10.11
N TYR A 6 5.95 5.94 9.22
CA TYR A 6 5.08 7.06 9.57
C TYR A 6 3.74 6.88 8.87
N ALA A 7 2.67 7.22 9.56
CA ALA A 7 1.35 7.39 8.96
C ALA A 7 0.64 8.60 9.55
N LEU A 8 -0.08 9.30 8.67
CA LEU A 8 -0.95 10.40 9.03
C LEU A 8 -2.38 9.86 9.15
N GLY A 9 -3.08 10.24 10.20
CA GLY A 9 -4.49 9.93 10.39
C GLY A 9 -5.23 11.06 11.09
N TYR A 10 -6.49 10.78 11.38
CA TYR A 10 -7.44 11.74 11.93
C TYR A 10 -8.13 11.16 13.16
N ASP A 11 -8.03 11.87 14.27
CA ASP A 11 -8.78 11.58 15.48
C ASP A 11 -10.12 12.30 15.42
N LYS A 12 -11.19 11.51 15.31
CA LYS A 12 -12.56 12.03 15.23
C LYS A 12 -13.06 12.58 16.57
N SER A 13 -12.47 12.15 17.68
CA SER A 13 -12.86 12.60 19.03
C SER A 13 -12.32 13.98 19.38
N SER A 14 -11.07 14.25 19.02
CA SER A 14 -10.41 15.55 19.23
C SER A 14 -10.45 16.47 18.00
N ASN A 15 -10.97 15.99 16.87
CA ASN A 15 -11.08 16.73 15.61
C ASN A 15 -9.70 17.24 15.12
N SER A 16 -8.69 16.39 15.21
CA SER A 16 -7.28 16.72 14.97
C SER A 16 -6.58 15.66 14.11
N HIS A 17 -5.51 16.06 13.41
CA HIS A 17 -4.65 15.10 12.74
C HIS A 17 -3.52 14.64 13.66
N LYS A 18 -3.18 13.35 13.54
CA LYS A 18 -2.12 12.72 14.32
C LYS A 18 -1.15 12.00 13.40
N ILE A 19 0.09 11.88 13.85
CA ILE A 19 1.14 11.14 13.15
C ILE A 19 1.54 9.97 14.02
N LEU A 20 1.30 8.76 13.53
CA LEU A 20 1.86 7.54 14.11
C LEU A 20 3.27 7.36 13.60
N ARG A 21 4.20 7.00 14.49
CA ARG A 21 5.52 6.48 14.17
C ARG A 21 5.75 5.16 14.87
N PHE A 22 6.27 4.18 14.16
CA PHE A 22 6.74 2.93 14.74
C PHE A 22 8.05 2.47 14.09
N ARG A 23 8.80 1.63 14.80
CA ARG A 23 10.09 1.11 14.37
C ARG A 23 10.00 -0.36 14.06
N GLU A 24 10.76 -0.75 13.06
CA GLU A 24 10.97 -2.16 12.75
C GLU A 24 12.31 -2.62 13.30
N TYR A 25 12.26 -3.69 14.10
CA TYR A 25 13.43 -4.26 14.74
C TYR A 25 13.87 -5.50 13.98
N HIS A 26 14.90 -5.37 13.15
CA HIS A 26 15.46 -6.48 12.37
C HIS A 26 15.87 -7.69 13.22
N SER A 27 16.19 -7.49 14.50
CA SER A 27 16.59 -8.56 15.43
C SER A 27 15.42 -9.39 15.97
N SER A 28 14.21 -8.84 15.99
CA SER A 28 13.02 -9.50 16.54
C SER A 28 11.93 -9.76 15.50
N GLY A 29 12.10 -9.30 14.25
CA GLY A 29 11.09 -9.44 13.20
C GLY A 29 9.86 -8.56 13.38
N VAL A 30 9.53 -8.13 14.60
CA VAL A 30 8.29 -7.44 14.97
C VAL A 30 8.36 -5.91 14.86
N SER A 31 7.23 -5.29 14.52
CA SER A 31 7.03 -3.84 14.61
C SER A 31 6.77 -3.41 16.06
N GLY A 32 7.52 -2.43 16.56
CA GLY A 32 7.46 -1.95 17.94
C GLY A 32 7.72 -0.45 18.06
N ASP A 33 7.86 0.04 19.29
CA ASP A 33 8.09 1.46 19.61
C ASP A 33 7.10 2.40 18.93
N PHE A 34 5.83 2.15 19.21
CA PHE A 34 4.75 2.97 18.74
C PHE A 34 4.78 4.30 19.49
N THR A 35 4.84 5.38 18.74
CA THR A 35 4.81 6.75 19.23
C THR A 35 3.83 7.55 18.41
N ILE A 36 3.10 8.46 19.03
CA ILE A 36 2.11 9.29 18.35
C ILE A 36 2.40 10.76 18.61
N TYR A 37 2.19 11.56 17.59
CA TYR A 37 2.24 13.01 17.65
C TYR A 37 0.86 13.57 17.36
N ASP A 38 0.43 14.52 18.18
CA ASP A 38 -0.80 15.28 18.01
C ASP A 38 -0.44 16.73 17.64
N LEU A 39 -1.14 17.30 16.67
CA LEU A 39 -0.91 18.67 16.22
C LEU A 39 -1.20 19.64 17.38
N GLY A 40 -0.14 20.30 17.87
CA GLY A 40 -0.23 21.21 19.02
C GLY A 40 0.25 20.58 20.34
N SER A 41 0.76 19.35 20.31
CA SER A 41 1.37 18.66 21.45
C SER A 41 2.78 18.15 21.12
N SER A 42 3.38 17.36 22.01
CA SER A 42 4.65 16.65 21.79
C SER A 42 4.42 15.19 21.38
N TRP A 43 5.48 14.53 20.92
CA TRP A 43 5.48 13.07 20.78
C TRP A 43 5.23 12.41 22.14
N ARG A 44 4.46 11.32 22.12
CA ARG A 44 4.32 10.42 23.27
C ARG A 44 4.36 8.97 22.86
N ASP A 45 4.78 8.12 23.77
CA ASP A 45 4.78 6.67 23.57
C ASP A 45 3.36 6.12 23.67
N LEU A 46 3.07 5.10 22.85
CA LEU A 46 1.85 4.32 22.90
C LEU A 46 2.16 2.96 23.53
N ASP A 47 1.41 2.60 24.57
CA ASP A 47 1.48 1.28 25.18
C ASP A 47 0.64 0.28 24.36
N ILE A 48 1.21 -0.15 23.23
CA ILE A 48 0.63 -1.15 22.35
C ILE A 48 1.42 -2.43 22.50
N THR A 49 0.77 -3.50 22.96
CA THR A 49 1.38 -4.82 23.03
C THR A 49 1.93 -5.20 21.65
N PRO A 50 3.22 -5.56 21.54
CA PRO A 50 3.80 -6.03 20.30
C PRO A 50 2.97 -7.19 19.76
N ARG A 51 2.61 -7.09 18.49
CA ARG A 51 1.83 -8.14 17.84
C ARG A 51 2.75 -9.15 17.18
N ASP A 52 2.22 -10.34 16.96
CA ASP A 52 2.84 -11.47 16.26
C ASP A 52 2.90 -11.26 14.74
N TRP A 53 3.21 -10.02 14.32
CA TRP A 53 3.31 -9.65 12.91
C TRP A 53 4.23 -8.47 12.68
N ARG A 54 4.59 -8.29 11.40
CA ARG A 54 5.43 -7.20 10.93
C ARG A 54 4.87 -6.53 9.69
N VAL A 55 5.00 -5.21 9.61
CA VAL A 55 4.77 -4.49 8.36
C VAL A 55 5.98 -4.68 7.45
N GLU A 56 5.76 -5.21 6.25
CA GLU A 56 6.86 -5.46 5.33
C GLU A 56 7.39 -4.17 4.68
N HIS A 57 8.69 -4.15 4.44
CA HIS A 57 9.50 -3.02 3.96
C HIS A 57 9.08 -2.34 2.65
N ILE A 58 8.04 -2.85 2.02
CA ILE A 58 7.76 -2.71 0.61
C ILE A 58 6.36 -2.11 0.35
N HIS A 59 5.46 -2.19 1.33
CA HIS A 59 4.07 -1.78 1.16
C HIS A 59 3.79 -0.56 2.04
N SER A 60 3.94 0.63 1.43
CA SER A 60 3.62 1.90 2.09
C SER A 60 2.20 1.86 2.63
N GLY A 61 2.05 2.23 3.91
CA GLY A 61 0.74 2.33 4.53
C GLY A 61 -0.14 3.34 3.81
N VAL A 62 -1.45 3.07 3.81
CA VAL A 62 -2.45 3.91 3.15
C VAL A 62 -3.43 4.43 4.19
N SER A 63 -3.72 5.72 4.13
CA SER A 63 -4.72 6.35 5.00
C SER A 63 -6.09 6.39 4.33
N VAL A 64 -7.10 5.83 4.99
CA VAL A 64 -8.50 5.80 4.54
C VAL A 64 -9.41 6.16 5.72
N ASN A 65 -10.32 7.11 5.53
CA ASN A 65 -11.31 7.55 6.54
C ASN A 65 -10.70 7.95 7.90
N GLY A 66 -9.50 8.54 7.88
CA GLY A 66 -8.78 8.96 9.09
C GLY A 66 -7.93 7.87 9.74
N ASN A 67 -7.98 6.63 9.24
CA ASN A 67 -7.21 5.50 9.77
C ASN A 67 -6.14 5.08 8.78
N ALA A 68 -5.10 4.38 9.25
CA ALA A 68 -4.02 3.91 8.38
C ALA A 68 -3.99 2.39 8.33
N TYR A 69 -3.67 1.87 7.14
CA TYR A 69 -3.71 0.44 6.85
C TYR A 69 -2.42 0.00 6.17
N TRP A 70 -1.91 -1.17 6.56
CA TRP A 70 -0.69 -1.76 6.00
C TRP A 70 -0.89 -3.21 5.66
N LEU A 71 -0.08 -3.69 4.71
CA LEU A 71 0.17 -5.10 4.54
C LEU A 71 1.10 -5.58 5.66
N ALA A 72 0.71 -6.63 6.36
CA ALA A 72 1.51 -7.24 7.41
C ALA A 72 1.56 -8.76 7.22
N THR A 73 2.63 -9.36 7.71
CA THR A 73 2.88 -10.80 7.65
C THR A 73 3.04 -11.33 9.07
N GLU A 74 2.43 -12.49 9.34
CA GLU A 74 2.62 -13.25 10.58
C GLU A 74 4.11 -13.51 10.83
N ASP A 75 4.54 -13.34 12.07
CA ASP A 75 5.89 -13.67 12.51
C ASP A 75 5.94 -15.15 12.91
N GLU A 76 6.12 -16.04 11.93
CA GLU A 76 6.32 -17.46 12.20
C GLU A 76 7.80 -17.75 12.47
N THR A 77 8.10 -18.27 13.65
CA THR A 77 9.46 -18.66 14.09
C THR A 77 9.98 -19.94 13.41
N GLY A 78 9.34 -20.42 12.35
CA GLY A 78 9.68 -21.64 11.61
C GLY A 78 10.43 -21.34 10.32
N LEU A 79 11.49 -22.11 10.04
CA LEU A 79 12.41 -21.85 8.91
C LEU A 79 11.83 -22.17 7.51
N ASP A 80 10.63 -22.75 7.42
CA ASP A 80 10.13 -23.38 6.19
C ASP A 80 8.72 -22.94 5.72
N GLU A 81 8.00 -22.08 6.45
CA GLU A 81 6.69 -21.57 6.03
C GLU A 81 6.71 -20.03 5.94
N PHE A 82 6.23 -19.48 4.81
CA PHE A 82 6.02 -18.05 4.67
C PHE A 82 4.76 -17.70 5.46
N GLY A 83 4.92 -16.87 6.50
CA GLY A 83 3.82 -16.44 7.34
C GLY A 83 2.66 -15.87 6.52
N LYS A 84 1.44 -16.04 7.02
CA LYS A 84 0.25 -15.55 6.33
C LYS A 84 0.24 -14.02 6.27
N THR A 85 -0.09 -13.48 5.10
CA THR A 85 -0.24 -12.03 4.89
C THR A 85 -1.69 -11.58 5.09
N PHE A 86 -1.86 -10.40 5.69
CA PHE A 86 -3.16 -9.77 5.96
C PHE A 86 -3.02 -8.26 6.01
N LEU A 87 -4.14 -7.56 6.15
CA LEU A 87 -4.16 -6.13 6.43
C LEU A 87 -4.24 -5.88 7.94
N VAL A 88 -3.54 -4.85 8.39
CA VAL A 88 -3.66 -4.32 9.76
C VAL A 88 -4.05 -2.85 9.68
N GLY A 89 -5.07 -2.46 10.44
CA GLY A 89 -5.53 -1.09 10.54
C GLY A 89 -5.14 -0.47 11.89
N PHE A 90 -4.66 0.76 11.89
CA PHE A 90 -4.48 1.57 13.08
C PHE A 90 -5.60 2.60 13.19
N ASP A 91 -6.34 2.54 14.29
CA ASP A 91 -7.40 3.50 14.62
C ASP A 91 -6.78 4.69 15.35
N PHE A 92 -6.81 5.89 14.73
CA PHE A 92 -6.23 7.09 15.35
C PHE A 92 -7.10 7.72 16.45
N THR A 93 -8.37 7.34 16.52
CA THR A 93 -9.29 7.77 17.57
C THR A 93 -9.10 6.88 18.82
N ARG A 94 -8.95 5.57 18.63
CA ARG A 94 -8.70 4.60 19.73
C ARG A 94 -7.21 4.39 20.04
N GLU A 95 -6.34 4.88 19.18
CA GLU A 95 -4.87 4.79 19.27
C GLU A 95 -4.35 3.36 19.43
N THR A 96 -4.96 2.44 18.70
CA THR A 96 -4.60 1.03 18.74
C THR A 96 -4.86 0.37 17.40
N PHE A 97 -4.25 -0.80 17.20
CA PHE A 97 -4.51 -1.60 16.01
C PHE A 97 -5.84 -2.36 16.15
N GLY A 98 -6.55 -2.53 15.03
CA GLY A 98 -7.69 -3.45 14.91
C GLY A 98 -7.24 -4.91 14.75
N PRO A 99 -8.15 -5.88 14.57
CA PRO A 99 -7.84 -7.28 14.25
C PRO A 99 -7.14 -7.43 12.88
N ARG A 100 -6.71 -8.65 12.56
CA ARG A 100 -6.22 -8.99 11.21
C ARG A 100 -7.39 -8.94 10.23
N LEU A 101 -7.23 -8.16 9.16
CA LEU A 101 -8.24 -7.98 8.13
C LEU A 101 -7.89 -8.85 6.90
N PRO A 102 -8.85 -9.58 6.31
CA PRO A 102 -8.58 -10.54 5.26
C PRO A 102 -8.23 -9.87 3.93
N LEU A 103 -7.23 -10.40 3.23
CA LEU A 103 -6.96 -10.07 1.83
C LEU A 103 -7.87 -10.88 0.89
N PRO A 104 -8.15 -10.38 -0.32
CA PRO A 104 -8.96 -11.09 -1.31
C PRO A 104 -8.14 -12.12 -2.11
N PHE A 105 -6.87 -12.33 -1.76
CA PHE A 105 -5.92 -13.22 -2.41
C PHE A 105 -4.90 -13.74 -1.41
N GLN A 106 -4.18 -14.79 -1.80
CA GLN A 106 -2.98 -15.27 -1.11
C GLN A 106 -1.74 -14.62 -1.75
N HIS A 107 -0.73 -14.33 -0.94
CA HIS A 107 0.48 -13.62 -1.33
C HIS A 107 1.72 -14.46 -1.00
N LEU A 108 2.66 -14.50 -1.93
CA LEU A 108 4.01 -15.04 -1.72
C LEU A 108 5.04 -13.90 -1.84
N PRO A 109 6.23 -14.00 -1.19
CA PRO A 109 7.19 -12.89 -1.12
C PRO A 109 7.70 -12.32 -2.46
N ARG A 110 7.52 -13.05 -3.56
CA ARG A 110 7.91 -12.58 -4.90
C ARG A 110 6.80 -11.86 -5.63
N ASP A 111 5.55 -11.98 -5.18
CA ASP A 111 4.42 -11.32 -5.81
C ASP A 111 4.48 -9.81 -5.57
N THR A 112 3.90 -9.04 -6.48
CA THR A 112 3.75 -7.60 -6.27
C THR A 112 2.37 -7.32 -5.68
N VAL A 113 2.36 -6.70 -4.50
CA VAL A 113 1.16 -6.17 -3.86
C VAL A 113 1.31 -4.66 -3.70
N SER A 114 0.22 -3.94 -3.88
CA SER A 114 0.19 -2.50 -3.59
C SER A 114 -1.17 -2.12 -3.07
N LEU A 115 -1.22 -1.11 -2.20
CA LEU A 115 -2.44 -0.55 -1.64
C LEU A 115 -2.62 0.87 -2.15
N SER A 116 -3.87 1.29 -2.33
CA SER A 116 -4.19 2.66 -2.71
C SER A 116 -5.50 3.12 -2.08
N ALA A 117 -5.57 4.41 -1.72
CA ALA A 117 -6.82 5.02 -1.29
C ALA A 117 -7.68 5.35 -2.51
N VAL A 118 -8.97 5.05 -2.41
CA VAL A 118 -9.97 5.28 -3.44
C VAL A 118 -10.96 6.34 -2.95
N ARG A 119 -11.47 7.14 -3.89
CA ARG A 119 -12.48 8.15 -3.61
C ARG A 119 -13.68 7.54 -2.86
N GLY A 120 -14.29 8.33 -1.97
CA GLY A 120 -15.40 7.86 -1.15
C GLY A 120 -14.97 7.02 0.05
N GLY A 121 -13.68 7.05 0.43
CA GLY A 121 -13.23 6.40 1.65
C GLY A 121 -13.08 4.90 1.53
N LYS A 122 -12.69 4.42 0.34
CA LYS A 122 -12.45 3.00 0.05
C LYS A 122 -10.96 2.71 -0.06
N LEU A 123 -10.59 1.43 0.03
CA LEU A 123 -9.25 0.93 -0.20
C LEU A 123 -9.24 0.05 -1.45
N ALA A 124 -8.20 0.19 -2.28
CA ALA A 124 -7.89 -0.74 -3.35
C ALA A 124 -6.65 -1.57 -3.01
N ALA A 125 -6.68 -2.85 -3.35
CA ALA A 125 -5.53 -3.74 -3.29
C ALA A 125 -5.23 -4.27 -4.69
N MET A 126 -4.00 -4.05 -5.15
CA MET A 126 -3.47 -4.62 -6.37
C MET A 126 -2.65 -5.88 -6.05
N PHE A 127 -2.78 -6.88 -6.91
CA PHE A 127 -2.00 -8.11 -6.88
C PHE A 127 -1.52 -8.47 -8.29
N GLN A 128 -0.24 -8.80 -8.38
CA GLN A 128 0.38 -9.42 -9.54
C GLN A 128 1.26 -10.59 -9.08
N PRO A 129 0.93 -11.86 -9.42
CA PRO A 129 1.80 -12.99 -9.13
C PRO A 129 3.13 -12.89 -9.87
N TRP A 130 4.23 -13.33 -9.25
CA TRP A 130 5.58 -13.22 -9.82
C TRP A 130 5.80 -14.03 -11.11
N ASP A 131 5.05 -15.12 -11.28
CA ASP A 131 5.11 -16.02 -12.42
C ASP A 131 4.03 -15.71 -13.48
N SER A 132 3.34 -14.58 -13.33
CA SER A 132 2.22 -14.19 -14.16
C SER A 132 2.29 -12.73 -14.60
N LEU A 133 1.74 -12.48 -15.79
CA LEU A 133 1.49 -11.13 -16.29
C LEU A 133 0.05 -10.67 -15.98
N GLY A 134 -0.68 -11.43 -15.16
CA GLY A 134 -2.02 -11.10 -14.72
C GLY A 134 -1.99 -10.07 -13.61
N VAL A 135 -2.68 -8.94 -13.80
CA VAL A 135 -2.87 -7.92 -12.77
C VAL A 135 -4.32 -7.91 -12.36
N LYS A 136 -4.57 -7.94 -11.05
CA LYS A 136 -5.91 -7.83 -10.48
C LYS A 136 -5.97 -6.70 -9.45
N ILE A 137 -7.08 -5.97 -9.44
CA ILE A 137 -7.38 -4.95 -8.42
C ILE A 137 -8.75 -5.23 -7.82
N TRP A 138 -8.79 -5.32 -6.49
CA TRP A 138 -10.01 -5.36 -5.69
C TRP A 138 -10.20 -4.03 -5.00
N VAL A 139 -11.46 -3.65 -4.80
CA VAL A 139 -11.86 -2.46 -4.05
C VAL A 139 -12.70 -2.92 -2.87
N THR A 140 -12.59 -2.24 -1.73
CA THR A 140 -13.44 -2.51 -0.57
C THR A 140 -14.85 -1.98 -0.76
N ASN A 141 -15.86 -2.77 -0.42
CA ASN A 141 -17.22 -2.29 -0.21
C ASN A 141 -17.35 -1.55 1.12
N LYS A 142 -16.66 -2.04 2.16
CA LYS A 142 -16.63 -1.46 3.50
C LYS A 142 -15.23 -1.59 4.09
N ILE A 143 -14.76 -0.53 4.73
CA ILE A 143 -13.52 -0.51 5.48
C ILE A 143 -13.67 0.32 6.76
N GLU A 144 -13.39 -0.32 7.89
CA GLU A 144 -13.30 0.24 9.23
C GLU A 144 -12.06 -0.35 9.91
N PRO A 145 -11.59 0.18 11.05
CA PRO A 145 -10.45 -0.40 11.77
C PRO A 145 -10.65 -1.87 12.14
N ASP A 146 -11.89 -2.26 12.47
CA ASP A 146 -12.22 -3.59 12.98
C ASP A 146 -12.86 -4.53 11.96
N ALA A 147 -13.24 -4.02 10.79
CA ALA A 147 -13.97 -4.80 9.81
C ALA A 147 -13.70 -4.33 8.38
N LEU A 148 -13.54 -5.28 7.47
CA LEU A 148 -13.31 -5.03 6.06
C LEU A 148 -14.08 -6.06 5.22
N SER A 149 -14.68 -5.60 4.13
CA SER A 149 -15.26 -6.46 3.09
C SER A 149 -14.90 -5.95 1.71
N TRP A 150 -14.53 -6.86 0.82
CA TRP A 150 -14.25 -6.58 -0.58
C TRP A 150 -15.55 -6.51 -1.39
N GLU A 151 -15.56 -5.68 -2.43
CA GLU A 151 -16.60 -5.73 -3.46
C GLU A 151 -16.62 -7.13 -4.09
N SER A 152 -17.82 -7.63 -4.42
CA SER A 152 -17.97 -8.97 -4.99
C SER A 152 -17.34 -9.10 -6.38
N LYS A 153 -17.27 -7.99 -7.12
CA LYS A 153 -16.67 -7.91 -8.45
C LYS A 153 -15.27 -7.30 -8.36
N VAL A 154 -14.30 -7.98 -8.97
CA VAL A 154 -12.95 -7.44 -9.19
C VAL A 154 -13.06 -6.20 -10.08
N PHE A 155 -12.44 -5.09 -9.68
CA PHE A 155 -12.47 -3.84 -10.45
C PHE A 155 -11.75 -4.00 -11.79
N LEU A 156 -10.54 -4.55 -11.75
CA LEU A 156 -9.69 -4.75 -12.92
C LEU A 156 -9.06 -6.14 -12.88
N SER A 157 -9.09 -6.86 -14.00
CA SER A 157 -8.44 -8.17 -14.18
C SER A 157 -7.94 -8.29 -15.62
N VAL A 158 -6.66 -8.01 -15.84
CA VAL A 158 -6.06 -7.96 -17.19
C VAL A 158 -4.80 -8.80 -17.28
N SER A 159 -4.40 -9.15 -18.49
CA SER A 159 -3.13 -9.82 -18.79
C SER A 159 -2.23 -8.91 -19.61
N LEU A 160 -1.02 -8.64 -19.12
CA LEU A 160 -0.05 -7.77 -19.79
C LEU A 160 0.72 -8.46 -20.93
N LYS A 161 0.46 -9.75 -21.18
CA LYS A 161 1.17 -10.63 -22.16
C LYS A 161 1.37 -10.02 -23.55
N GLN A 162 0.37 -9.32 -24.06
CA GLN A 162 0.38 -8.84 -25.46
C GLN A 162 0.95 -7.41 -25.59
N SER A 163 1.17 -6.71 -24.47
CA SER A 163 1.44 -5.28 -24.47
C SER A 163 2.76 -4.89 -23.82
N ILE A 164 3.38 -5.79 -23.04
CA ILE A 164 4.62 -5.54 -22.30
C ILE A 164 5.54 -6.77 -22.38
N HIS A 165 6.83 -6.59 -22.06
CA HIS A 165 7.83 -7.66 -22.00
C HIS A 165 7.32 -8.88 -21.22
N HIS A 166 7.62 -10.09 -21.68
CA HIS A 166 7.07 -11.34 -21.14
C HIS A 166 7.46 -11.66 -19.68
N MET A 167 8.46 -10.94 -19.15
CA MET A 167 8.91 -11.00 -17.75
C MET A 167 8.58 -9.73 -16.96
N PHE A 168 7.63 -8.92 -17.43
CA PHE A 168 7.29 -7.67 -16.78
C PHE A 168 6.53 -7.90 -15.47
N GLN A 169 7.07 -7.36 -14.40
CA GLN A 169 6.40 -7.29 -13.11
C GLN A 169 6.55 -5.87 -12.58
N PHE A 170 5.46 -5.28 -12.10
CA PHE A 170 5.57 -4.01 -11.38
C PHE A 170 6.51 -4.18 -10.20
N MET A 171 7.35 -3.20 -9.91
CA MET A 171 8.37 -3.34 -8.87
C MET A 171 7.75 -3.80 -7.56
N VAL A 172 8.27 -4.93 -7.06
CA VAL A 172 7.85 -5.54 -5.79
C VAL A 172 7.92 -4.47 -4.71
N THR A 173 9.00 -3.69 -4.67
CA THR A 173 9.32 -2.60 -3.72
C THR A 173 8.38 -1.39 -3.71
N GLY A 174 7.19 -1.48 -4.32
CA GLY A 174 6.16 -0.46 -4.20
C GLY A 174 5.90 0.32 -5.48
N GLY A 175 5.61 -0.38 -6.58
CA GLY A 175 4.82 0.21 -7.65
C GLY A 175 3.56 0.82 -7.03
N SER A 176 3.44 2.13 -7.11
CA SER A 176 2.32 2.85 -6.53
C SER A 176 1.24 3.02 -7.61
N PHE A 177 -0.02 3.05 -7.20
CA PHE A 177 -1.11 3.18 -8.17
C PHE A 177 -2.28 3.96 -7.58
N PHE A 178 -3.17 4.41 -8.44
CA PHE A 178 -4.53 4.78 -8.08
C PHE A 178 -5.49 4.28 -9.15
N ILE A 179 -6.78 4.27 -8.83
CA ILE A 179 -7.84 3.96 -9.78
C ILE A 179 -8.73 5.16 -9.98
N GLU A 180 -9.25 5.30 -11.20
CA GLU A 180 -10.32 6.23 -11.53
C GLU A 180 -11.54 5.40 -11.93
N GLU A 181 -12.54 5.34 -11.04
CA GLU A 181 -13.70 4.46 -11.17
C GLU A 181 -14.59 4.88 -12.34
N GLU A 182 -14.76 6.19 -12.57
CA GLU A 182 -15.62 6.71 -13.64
C GLU A 182 -15.04 6.41 -15.02
N MET A 183 -13.72 6.59 -15.17
CA MET A 183 -13.00 6.28 -16.40
C MET A 183 -12.68 4.79 -16.55
N LYS A 184 -12.88 3.99 -15.48
CA LYS A 184 -12.58 2.55 -15.43
C LYS A 184 -11.13 2.24 -15.82
N VAL A 185 -10.20 2.98 -15.22
CA VAL A 185 -8.75 2.80 -15.42
C VAL A 185 -8.01 2.68 -14.10
N ALA A 186 -6.88 1.99 -14.14
CA ALA A 186 -5.85 2.06 -13.10
C ALA A 186 -4.60 2.72 -13.67
N VAL A 187 -3.99 3.62 -12.90
CA VAL A 187 -2.75 4.31 -13.25
C VAL A 187 -1.65 3.84 -12.32
N PHE A 188 -0.64 3.21 -12.87
CA PHE A 188 0.53 2.70 -12.15
C PHE A 188 1.74 3.56 -12.42
N PHE A 189 2.52 3.84 -11.39
CA PHE A 189 3.80 4.54 -11.49
C PHE A 189 4.92 3.57 -11.21
N ASP A 190 5.81 3.43 -12.19
CA ASP A 190 6.96 2.55 -12.07
C ASP A 190 8.14 3.06 -12.91
N GLU A 191 9.29 2.43 -12.75
CA GLU A 191 10.45 2.65 -13.60
C GLU A 191 10.32 1.86 -14.90
N GLU A 192 10.93 2.38 -15.97
CA GLU A 192 11.10 1.64 -17.21
C GLU A 192 11.81 0.31 -16.96
N PHE A 193 11.17 -0.77 -17.38
CA PHE A 193 11.79 -2.09 -17.39
C PHE A 193 12.99 -2.10 -18.36
N ALA A 194 14.19 -2.02 -17.80
CA ALA A 194 15.44 -1.93 -18.55
C ALA A 194 16.60 -2.63 -17.81
N PRO A 195 17.61 -3.14 -18.55
CA PRO A 195 18.81 -3.74 -17.94
C PRO A 195 19.48 -2.81 -16.93
N ARG A 196 20.10 -3.38 -15.89
CA ARG A 196 20.76 -2.60 -14.83
C ARG A 196 21.86 -1.66 -15.34
N SER A 197 22.47 -1.97 -16.47
CA SER A 197 23.50 -1.16 -17.12
C SER A 197 22.94 0.05 -17.87
N LYS A 198 21.64 0.08 -18.20
CA LYS A 198 21.02 1.21 -18.92
C LYS A 198 20.99 2.43 -18.01
N LYS A 199 21.58 3.52 -18.50
CA LYS A 199 21.41 4.88 -17.98
C LYS A 199 21.25 5.87 -19.15
N PRO A 200 20.34 6.84 -19.03
CA PRO A 200 19.49 7.06 -17.86
C PRO A 200 18.27 6.12 -17.81
N ILE A 201 17.53 6.15 -16.70
CA ILE A 201 16.30 5.37 -16.48
C ILE A 201 15.13 6.34 -16.53
N PHE A 202 14.00 5.90 -17.05
CA PHE A 202 12.81 6.73 -17.17
C PHE A 202 11.75 6.29 -16.16
N ASN A 203 11.04 7.26 -15.59
CA ASN A 203 9.84 7.01 -14.84
C ASN A 203 8.66 6.95 -15.82
N LEU A 204 7.77 5.98 -15.63
CA LEU A 204 6.63 5.75 -16.50
C LEU A 204 5.33 5.73 -15.70
N ALA A 205 4.27 6.29 -16.28
CA ALA A 205 2.91 5.98 -15.89
C ALA A 205 2.28 4.99 -16.87
N TYR A 206 1.74 3.89 -16.37
CA TYR A 206 0.98 2.91 -17.12
C TYR A 206 -0.51 3.13 -16.83
N ILE A 207 -1.26 3.54 -17.83
CA ILE A 207 -2.71 3.68 -17.77
C ILE A 207 -3.32 2.41 -18.35
N ILE A 208 -4.05 1.66 -17.53
CA ILE A 208 -4.60 0.35 -17.86
C ILE A 208 -6.12 0.40 -17.71
N GLY A 209 -6.84 0.20 -18.80
CA GLY A 209 -8.30 0.10 -18.80
C GLY A 209 -8.78 -1.28 -18.38
N VAL A 210 -9.99 -1.33 -17.80
CA VAL A 210 -10.66 -2.62 -17.49
C VAL A 210 -10.96 -3.46 -18.74
N ASP A 211 -10.93 -2.85 -19.92
CA ASP A 211 -11.04 -3.49 -21.24
C ASP A 211 -9.72 -4.12 -21.71
N GLY A 212 -8.63 -3.97 -20.95
CA GLY A 212 -7.30 -4.45 -21.29
C GLY A 212 -6.47 -3.47 -22.12
N SER A 213 -6.99 -2.26 -22.42
CA SER A 213 -6.21 -1.20 -23.07
C SER A 213 -5.04 -0.77 -22.18
N ILE A 214 -3.87 -0.52 -22.80
CA ILE A 214 -2.66 -0.11 -22.09
C ILE A 214 -2.03 1.07 -22.82
N LYS A 215 -1.82 2.17 -22.09
CA LYS A 215 -1.09 3.35 -22.55
C LYS A 215 0.07 3.62 -21.60
N ARG A 216 1.23 3.97 -22.17
CA ARG A 216 2.41 4.38 -21.40
C ARG A 216 2.63 5.88 -21.57
N VAL A 217 2.98 6.55 -20.48
CA VAL A 217 3.29 7.98 -20.45
C VAL A 217 4.68 8.13 -19.83
N ASP A 218 5.56 8.85 -20.54
CA ASP A 218 6.88 9.21 -20.04
C ASP A 218 6.76 10.33 -19.01
N LEU A 219 7.30 10.11 -17.81
CA LEU A 219 7.32 11.07 -16.70
C LEU A 219 8.69 11.74 -16.53
N GLY A 220 9.63 11.43 -17.43
CA GLY A 220 10.97 11.98 -17.46
C GLY A 220 12.03 11.09 -16.83
N GLU A 221 13.24 11.61 -16.86
CA GLU A 221 14.45 10.93 -16.43
C GLU A 221 14.53 10.82 -14.90
N SER A 222 14.94 9.64 -14.40
CA SER A 222 15.32 9.42 -13.01
C SER A 222 16.83 9.21 -12.88
N ALA A 223 17.47 9.99 -12.01
CA ALA A 223 18.87 9.85 -11.67
C ALA A 223 19.16 8.62 -10.79
N ARG A 224 18.14 8.02 -10.17
CA ARG A 224 18.28 6.90 -9.21
C ARG A 224 17.29 5.79 -9.51
N ARG A 225 17.80 4.56 -9.63
CA ARG A 225 17.02 3.32 -9.78
C ARG A 225 16.44 2.87 -8.43
N GLY A 226 15.29 2.23 -8.47
CA GLY A 226 14.59 1.67 -7.31
C GLY A 226 13.76 2.68 -6.51
N PHE A 227 13.47 3.85 -7.09
CA PHE A 227 12.69 4.91 -6.47
C PHE A 227 11.63 5.42 -7.46
N PRO A 228 10.63 4.59 -7.80
CA PRO A 228 9.59 5.00 -8.73
C PRO A 228 8.76 6.12 -8.09
N PRO A 229 8.09 6.96 -8.90
CA PRO A 229 7.19 7.98 -8.37
C PRO A 229 6.11 7.34 -7.48
N LEU A 230 5.73 8.05 -6.42
CA LEU A 230 4.63 7.65 -5.55
C LEU A 230 3.31 8.29 -6.03
N ALA A 231 2.29 7.46 -6.23
CA ALA A 231 0.92 7.87 -6.41
C ALA A 231 0.44 8.50 -5.10
N CYS A 232 0.26 9.82 -5.10
CA CYS A 232 -0.44 10.51 -4.04
C CYS A 232 -1.89 10.71 -4.49
N SER A 233 -2.80 9.86 -4.03
CA SER A 233 -4.23 10.18 -4.13
C SER A 233 -4.53 11.31 -3.16
N TYR A 234 -4.51 12.54 -3.67
CA TYR A 234 -5.01 13.69 -2.95
C TYR A 234 -6.53 13.52 -2.79
N LEU A 235 -6.97 13.11 -1.60
CA LEU A 235 -8.37 13.15 -1.22
C LEU A 235 -8.68 14.57 -0.70
N PRO A 236 -9.46 15.38 -1.44
CA PRO A 236 -9.74 16.77 -1.06
C PRO A 236 -10.48 16.92 0.28
N SER A 237 -11.02 15.82 0.82
CA SER A 237 -11.74 15.80 2.11
C SER A 237 -10.88 16.16 3.33
N LEU A 238 -9.56 16.28 3.17
CA LEU A 238 -8.66 16.84 4.19
C LEU A 238 -8.77 18.38 4.28
N ILE A 239 -9.44 19.02 3.33
CA ILE A 239 -9.84 20.42 3.40
C ILE A 239 -11.37 20.43 3.53
N GLN A 240 -11.87 20.51 4.76
CA GLN A 240 -13.12 21.23 4.96
C GLN A 240 -12.74 22.72 4.86
N PRO A 241 -13.09 23.45 3.79
CA PRO A 241 -13.03 24.90 3.86
C PRO A 241 -14.02 25.31 4.97
N ASN A 242 -13.52 26.08 5.92
CA ASN A 242 -14.29 26.68 7.01
C ASN A 242 -15.62 27.28 6.55
#